data_AF-V2X6D9-F1
#
_entry.id   AF-V2X6D9-F1
#
_cell.length_a   1.000
_cell.length_b   1.000
_cell.length_c   1.000
_cell.angle_alpha   90.00
_cell.angle_beta   90.00
_cell.angle_gamma   90.00
#
_symmetry.space_group_name_H-M   'P 1'
#
loop_
_entity.id
_entity.type
_entity.pdbx_description
1 polymer ?
#
loop_
_entity_poly.entity_id
_entity_poly.type
_entity_poly.pdbx_seq_one_letter_code
_entity_poly.pdbx_strand_id
1 'polypeptide(L)'
;MASSFTIPARLARAATRSSSPEEARQRVIQLYREWYRAAPEIVSIYSLNMSPAFVRHQIRRRFERNRHVTDPRAIDVLILKSWQEFQETINIWKMPDHVHGILLNEKERPPKTFLQKFYEGRDENAIVPAASGVA
;
A
#
# COMPACT_ATOMS: atom_id res chain seq x y z
N MET A 1 -1.94 30.32 -28.19
CA MET A 1 -2.32 28.94 -27.84
C MET A 1 -3.18 29.01 -26.59
N ALA A 2 -4.44 28.58 -26.65
CA ALA A 2 -5.28 28.54 -25.46
C ALA A 2 -4.74 27.50 -24.49
N SER A 3 -4.34 27.92 -23.29
CA SER A 3 -4.03 27.01 -22.19
C SER A 3 -5.30 26.23 -21.86
N SER A 4 -5.34 24.95 -22.21
CA SER A 4 -6.44 24.06 -21.84
C SER A 4 -6.36 23.76 -20.34
N PHE A 5 -7.11 24.51 -19.53
CA PHE A 5 -7.20 24.27 -18.09
C PHE A 5 -8.05 23.02 -17.82
N THR A 6 -7.41 21.94 -17.36
CA THR A 6 -8.10 20.70 -16.97
C THR A 6 -8.18 20.61 -15.46
N ILE A 7 -9.39 20.45 -14.92
CA ILE A 7 -9.62 20.34 -13.47
C ILE A 7 -9.20 18.93 -13.02
N PRO A 8 -8.36 18.78 -11.97
CA PRO A 8 -7.92 17.47 -11.51
C PRO A 8 -9.05 16.71 -10.79
N ALA A 9 -8.96 15.39 -10.79
CA ALA A 9 -9.91 14.53 -10.08
C ALA A 9 -9.88 14.77 -8.57
N ARG A 10 -10.98 14.42 -7.89
CA ARG A 10 -11.09 14.54 -6.42
C ARG A 10 -9.94 13.79 -5.74
N LEU A 11 -9.32 14.42 -4.73
CA LEU A 11 -8.16 13.92 -3.98
C LEU A 11 -6.86 13.76 -4.79
N ALA A 12 -6.80 14.26 -6.02
CA ALA A 12 -5.56 14.25 -6.80
C ALA A 12 -4.49 15.09 -6.09
N ARG A 13 -3.27 14.57 -6.04
CA ARG A 13 -2.10 15.27 -5.51
C ARG A 13 -1.00 15.31 -6.55
N ALA A 14 -0.30 16.44 -6.64
CA ALA A 14 0.90 16.55 -7.46
C ALA A 14 1.99 15.62 -6.92
N ALA A 15 2.68 14.93 -7.83
CA ALA A 15 3.88 14.18 -7.48
C ALA A 15 4.97 15.19 -7.08
N THR A 16 5.43 15.09 -5.83
CA THR A 16 6.51 15.94 -5.32
C THR A 16 7.52 15.07 -4.59
N ARG A 17 8.77 15.54 -4.56
CA ARG A 17 9.90 14.88 -3.91
C ARG A 17 10.16 15.52 -2.57
N SER A 18 10.51 14.72 -1.58
CA SER A 18 10.90 15.24 -0.27
C SER A 18 12.31 15.82 -0.31
N SER A 19 12.45 16.99 0.30
CA SER A 19 13.71 17.73 0.40
C SER A 19 14.58 17.20 1.54
N SER A 20 13.94 16.65 2.58
CA SER A 20 14.61 16.05 3.74
C SER A 20 13.89 14.78 4.23
N PRO A 21 14.57 13.90 4.99
CA PRO A 21 13.94 12.71 5.60
C PRO A 21 12.81 13.05 6.58
N GLU A 22 12.91 14.19 7.27
CA GLU A 22 11.87 14.67 8.19
C GLU A 22 10.59 15.04 7.43
N GLU A 23 10.73 15.69 6.28
CA GLU A 23 9.60 16.01 5.39
C GLU A 23 8.93 14.72 4.89
N ALA A 24 9.73 13.75 4.45
CA ALA A 24 9.21 12.44 4.02
C ALA A 24 8.43 11.76 5.15
N ARG A 25 8.98 11.76 6.38
CA ARG A 25 8.32 11.19 7.56
C ARG A 25 6.99 11.89 7.87
N GLN A 26 6.95 13.22 7.81
CA GLN A 26 5.70 13.97 8.02
C GLN A 26 4.63 13.59 6.99
N ARG A 27 5.03 13.46 5.71
CA ARG A 27 4.13 13.05 4.61
C ARG A 27 3.60 11.63 4.79
N VAL A 28 4.45 10.69 5.22
CA VAL A 28 4.02 9.32 5.55
C VAL A 28 2.99 9.33 6.68
N ILE A 29 3.24 10.09 7.76
CA ILE A 29 2.32 10.19 8.90
C ILE A 29 1.00 10.82 8.47
N GLN A 30 1.03 11.88 7.65
CA GLN A 30 -0.19 12.49 7.10
C GLN A 30 -1.00 11.47 6.31
N LEU A 31 -0.36 10.75 5.38
CA LEU A 31 -0.98 9.73 4.56
C LEU A 31 -1.57 8.59 5.41
N TYR A 32 -0.85 8.13 6.44
CA TYR A 32 -1.37 7.13 7.38
C TYR A 32 -2.64 7.60 8.11
N ARG A 33 -2.68 8.87 8.53
CA ARG A 33 -3.84 9.46 9.20
C ARG A 33 -5.06 9.54 8.29
N GLU A 34 -4.86 9.89 7.01
CA GLU A 34 -5.96 9.89 6.03
C GLU A 34 -6.54 8.49 5.85
N TRP A 35 -5.69 7.48 5.64
CA TRP A 35 -6.12 6.09 5.57
C TRP A 35 -6.88 5.63 6.83
N TYR A 36 -6.35 5.96 8.01
CA TYR A 36 -6.95 5.56 9.29
C TYR A 36 -8.35 6.17 9.51
N ARG A 37 -8.52 7.43 9.10
CA ARG A 37 -9.80 8.16 9.17
C ARG A 37 -10.82 7.66 8.15
N ALA A 38 -10.36 7.31 6.95
CA ALA A 38 -11.22 6.83 5.88
C ALA A 38 -11.72 5.38 6.06
N ALA A 39 -11.15 4.61 7.00
CA ALA A 39 -11.51 3.21 7.20
C ALA A 39 -13.04 2.94 7.37
N PRO A 40 -13.82 3.72 8.14
CA PRO A 40 -15.27 3.53 8.22
C PRO A 40 -15.99 3.83 6.90
N GLU A 41 -15.53 4.85 6.16
CA GLU A 41 -16.06 5.21 4.85
C GLU A 41 -15.83 4.08 3.84
N ILE A 42 -14.63 3.48 3.83
CA ILE A 42 -14.29 2.33 2.98
C ILE A 42 -15.22 1.15 3.26
N VAL A 43 -15.47 0.83 4.53
CA VAL A 43 -16.40 -0.25 4.91
C VAL A 43 -17.81 0.03 4.39
N SER A 44 -18.28 1.28 4.52
CA SER A 44 -19.62 1.69 4.08
C SER A 44 -19.77 1.66 2.55
N ILE A 45 -18.82 2.26 1.83
CA ILE A 45 -18.86 2.40 0.37
C ILE A 45 -18.81 1.04 -0.33
N TYR A 46 -17.95 0.14 0.15
CA TYR A 46 -17.77 -1.18 -0.44
C TYR A 46 -18.63 -2.27 0.21
N SER A 47 -19.50 -1.91 1.15
CA SER A 47 -20.35 -2.86 1.91
C SER A 47 -19.56 -4.06 2.43
N LEU A 48 -18.41 -3.80 3.06
CA LEU A 48 -17.50 -4.86 3.52
C LEU A 48 -18.08 -5.57 4.74
N ASN A 49 -17.98 -6.90 4.79
CA ASN A 49 -18.39 -7.72 5.94
C ASN A 49 -17.41 -7.66 7.13
N MET A 50 -16.57 -6.62 7.21
CA MET A 50 -15.44 -6.50 8.13
C MET A 50 -15.57 -5.22 8.95
N SER A 51 -15.05 -5.22 10.18
CA SER A 51 -15.09 -4.01 11.01
C SER A 51 -14.09 -2.94 10.52
N PRO A 52 -14.37 -1.64 10.72
CA PRO A 52 -13.39 -0.59 10.45
C PRO A 52 -12.07 -0.75 11.23
N ALA A 53 -12.12 -1.41 12.39
CA ALA A 53 -10.94 -1.75 13.17
C ALA A 53 -10.03 -2.76 12.44
N PHE A 54 -10.62 -3.78 11.79
CA PHE A 54 -9.87 -4.72 10.96
C PHE A 54 -9.20 -4.02 9.77
N VAL A 55 -9.93 -3.13 9.08
CA VAL A 55 -9.37 -2.34 7.96
C VAL A 55 -8.18 -1.49 8.43
N ARG A 56 -8.29 -0.80 9.58
CA ARG A 56 -7.19 -0.03 10.18
C ARG A 56 -5.97 -0.90 10.50
N HIS A 57 -6.19 -2.13 10.99
CA HIS A 57 -5.11 -3.08 11.26
C HIS A 57 -4.38 -3.49 9.98
N GLN A 58 -5.11 -3.80 8.91
CA GLN A 58 -4.51 -4.13 7.61
C GLN A 58 -3.76 -2.96 6.99
N ILE A 59 -4.29 -1.74 7.10
CA ILE A 59 -3.60 -0.51 6.72
C ILE A 59 -2.28 -0.42 7.50
N ARG A 60 -2.30 -0.53 8.84
CA ARG A 60 -1.09 -0.45 9.65
C ARG A 60 -0.05 -1.48 9.23
N ARG A 61 -0.45 -2.73 9.03
CA ARG A 61 0.45 -3.80 8.55
C ARG A 61 1.15 -3.45 7.23
N ARG A 62 0.42 -2.85 6.28
CA ARG A 62 1.00 -2.41 5.00
C ARG A 62 2.04 -1.31 5.16
N PHE A 63 1.84 -0.38 6.08
CA PHE A 63 2.86 0.63 6.41
C PHE A 63 4.08 -0.02 7.09
N GLU A 64 3.86 -0.94 8.04
CA GLU A 64 4.96 -1.64 8.74
C GLU A 64 5.77 -2.54 7.79
N ARG A 65 5.17 -3.10 6.72
CA ARG A 65 5.91 -3.85 5.70
C ARG A 65 7.03 -3.03 5.07
N ASN A 66 6.85 -1.72 4.91
CA ASN A 66 7.83 -0.83 4.32
C ASN A 66 8.70 -0.12 5.38
N ARG A 67 8.62 -0.51 6.65
CA ARG A 67 9.34 0.15 7.77
C ARG A 67 10.85 0.21 7.58
N HIS A 68 11.43 -0.80 6.92
CA HIS A 68 12.86 -0.96 6.74
C HIS A 68 13.43 -0.18 5.54
N VAL A 69 12.58 0.48 4.75
CA VAL A 69 13.02 1.27 3.59
C VAL A 69 13.66 2.57 4.07
N THR A 70 14.92 2.78 3.70
CA THR A 70 15.71 3.95 4.10
C THR A 70 15.96 4.94 2.97
N ASP A 71 15.96 4.52 1.70
CA ASP A 71 16.17 5.43 0.56
C ASP A 71 15.00 6.42 0.44
N PRO A 72 15.24 7.74 0.56
CA PRO A 72 14.19 8.75 0.48
C PRO A 72 13.44 8.73 -0.86
N ARG A 73 14.11 8.39 -1.96
CA ARG A 73 13.47 8.30 -3.30
C ARG A 73 12.50 7.13 -3.37
N ALA A 74 12.85 6.00 -2.75
CA ALA A 74 11.97 4.86 -2.65
C ALA A 74 10.76 5.19 -1.78
N ILE A 75 10.96 5.91 -0.66
CA ILE A 75 9.88 6.39 0.21
C ILE A 75 8.92 7.30 -0.57
N ASP A 76 9.43 8.26 -1.35
CA ASP A 76 8.59 9.15 -2.17
C ASP A 76 7.72 8.39 -3.19
N VAL A 77 8.29 7.38 -3.85
CA VAL A 77 7.55 6.52 -4.77
C VAL A 77 6.47 5.73 -4.03
N LEU A 78 6.75 5.21 -2.84
CA LEU A 78 5.77 4.51 -2.01
C LEU A 78 4.64 5.44 -1.55
N ILE A 79 4.94 6.67 -1.15
CA ILE A 79 3.96 7.69 -0.80
C ILE A 79 3.06 7.98 -2.00
N LEU A 80 3.65 8.22 -3.18
CA LEU A 80 2.90 8.50 -4.41
C LEU A 80 1.94 7.35 -4.75
N LYS A 81 2.44 6.11 -4.77
CA LYS A 81 1.63 4.91 -5.04
C LYS A 81 0.49 4.75 -4.04
N SER A 82 0.75 5.02 -2.76
CA SER A 82 -0.26 4.92 -1.71
C SER A 82 -1.33 6.01 -1.83
N TRP A 83 -0.97 7.22 -2.27
CA TRP A 83 -1.96 8.26 -2.58
C TRP A 83 -2.83 7.90 -3.78
N GLN A 84 -2.25 7.31 -4.83
CA GLN A 84 -3.01 6.79 -5.98
C GLN A 84 -4.00 5.71 -5.53
N GLU A 85 -3.52 4.74 -4.74
CA GLU A 85 -4.37 3.69 -4.17
C GLU A 85 -5.50 4.26 -3.30
N PHE A 86 -5.21 5.28 -2.49
CA PHE A 86 -6.20 5.97 -1.66
C PHE A 86 -7.26 6.68 -2.51
N GLN A 87 -6.81 7.41 -3.54
CA GLN A 87 -7.70 8.10 -4.47
C GLN A 87 -8.61 7.13 -5.21
N GLU A 88 -8.06 6.04 -5.73
CA GLU A 88 -8.83 4.98 -6.40
C GLU A 88 -9.85 4.33 -5.46
N THR A 89 -9.48 4.13 -4.19
CA THR A 89 -10.36 3.51 -3.19
C THR A 89 -11.52 4.44 -2.82
N ILE A 90 -11.23 5.70 -2.51
CA ILE A 90 -12.23 6.64 -1.98
C ILE A 90 -13.11 7.21 -3.11
N ASN A 91 -12.62 7.27 -4.34
CA ASN A 91 -13.42 7.64 -5.51
C ASN A 91 -14.19 6.46 -6.14
N ILE A 92 -14.14 5.27 -5.53
CA ILE A 92 -14.88 4.10 -6.02
C ILE A 92 -14.47 3.71 -7.45
N TRP A 93 -13.18 3.82 -7.76
CA TRP A 93 -12.62 3.33 -9.03
C TRP A 93 -12.31 1.84 -8.97
N LYS A 94 -12.19 1.29 -7.75
CA LYS A 94 -11.98 -0.13 -7.49
C LYS A 94 -13.30 -0.87 -7.37
N MET A 95 -13.27 -2.18 -7.61
CA MET A 95 -14.35 -3.09 -7.22
C MET A 95 -14.10 -3.68 -5.82
N PRO A 96 -15.12 -4.19 -5.11
CA PRO A 96 -14.96 -4.80 -3.79
C PRO A 96 -13.90 -5.91 -3.74
N ASP A 97 -13.75 -6.71 -4.82
CA ASP A 97 -12.73 -7.76 -4.92
C ASP A 97 -11.31 -7.19 -4.96
N HIS A 98 -11.14 -6.04 -5.60
CA HIS A 98 -9.86 -5.33 -5.58
C HIS A 98 -9.55 -4.80 -4.18
N VAL A 99 -10.53 -4.35 -3.41
CA VAL A 99 -10.31 -3.95 -2.02
C VAL A 99 -9.95 -5.15 -1.16
N HIS A 100 -10.64 -6.28 -1.34
CA HIS A 100 -10.31 -7.52 -0.64
C HIS A 100 -8.90 -8.02 -1.00
N GLY A 101 -8.62 -8.31 -2.27
CA GLY A 101 -7.33 -8.89 -2.72
C GLY A 101 -6.14 -7.92 -2.63
N ILE A 102 -6.42 -6.66 -2.93
CA ILE A 102 -5.66 -5.43 -2.72
C ILE A 102 -5.17 -5.22 -1.29
N LEU A 103 -6.14 -4.72 -0.52
CA LEU A 103 -6.02 -3.94 0.68
C LEU A 103 -6.15 -4.76 1.94
N LEU A 104 -7.01 -5.78 1.89
CA LEU A 104 -7.34 -6.60 3.06
C LEU A 104 -6.66 -7.97 3.05
N ASN A 105 -6.22 -8.48 1.90
CA ASN A 105 -5.71 -9.85 1.80
C ASN A 105 -4.29 -9.98 2.37
N GLU A 106 -4.12 -11.03 3.16
CA GLU A 106 -2.86 -11.44 3.75
C GLU A 106 -2.18 -12.43 2.81
N LYS A 107 -1.30 -11.94 1.92
CA LYS A 107 -0.46 -12.80 1.07
C LYS A 107 0.75 -13.40 1.80
N GLU A 108 0.77 -13.38 3.13
CA GLU A 108 1.84 -14.01 3.91
C GLU A 108 1.54 -15.49 4.05
N ARG A 109 2.17 -16.31 3.21
CA ARG A 109 2.17 -17.76 3.39
C ARG A 109 2.76 -18.05 4.77
N PRO A 110 2.14 -18.90 5.60
CA PRO A 110 2.72 -19.26 6.87
C PRO A 110 4.15 -19.77 6.67
N PRO A 111 5.11 -19.40 7.54
CA PRO A 111 6.48 -19.89 7.41
C PRO A 111 6.47 -21.41 7.52
N LYS A 112 6.72 -22.08 6.40
CA LYS A 112 6.81 -23.54 6.35
C LYS A 112 8.18 -23.98 6.86
N THR A 113 8.20 -25.05 7.64
CA THR A 113 9.46 -25.67 8.05
C THR A 113 10.20 -26.23 6.84
N PHE A 114 11.51 -26.45 6.98
CA PHE A 114 12.30 -27.08 5.93
C PHE A 114 11.68 -28.42 5.49
N LEU A 115 11.33 -29.28 6.45
CA LEU A 115 10.77 -30.60 6.17
C LEU A 115 9.40 -30.53 5.48
N GLN A 116 8.57 -29.56 5.85
CA GLN A 116 7.29 -29.32 5.17
C GLN A 116 7.50 -28.88 3.70
N LYS A 117 8.48 -28.02 3.43
CA LYS A 117 8.84 -27.62 2.06
C LYS A 117 9.39 -28.79 1.25
N PHE A 118 10.21 -29.63 1.88
CA PHE A 118 10.80 -30.83 1.29
C PHE A 118 9.72 -31.84 0.87
N TYR A 119 8.78 -32.17 1.77
CA TYR A 119 7.68 -33.09 1.44
C TYR A 119 6.69 -32.53 0.41
N GLU A 120 6.54 -31.21 0.32
CA GLU A 120 5.71 -30.59 -0.72
C GLU A 120 6.36 -30.61 -2.11
N GLY A 121 7.62 -31.03 -2.24
CA GLY A 121 8.33 -31.09 -3.53
C GLY A 121 8.56 -29.71 -4.16
N ARG A 122 8.53 -28.63 -3.35
CA ARG A 122 8.52 -27.22 -3.81
C ARG A 122 9.88 -26.53 -3.70
N ASP A 123 10.97 -27.24 -3.98
CA ASP A 123 12.34 -26.68 -3.93
C ASP A 123 12.54 -25.52 -4.92
N GLU A 124 11.71 -25.43 -5.97
CA GLU A 124 11.73 -24.37 -6.98
C GLU A 124 11.42 -22.97 -6.41
N ASN A 125 10.65 -22.88 -5.32
CA ASN A 125 10.33 -21.59 -4.67
C ASN A 125 11.51 -21.04 -3.84
N ALA A 126 12.57 -21.82 -3.62
CA ALA A 126 13.80 -21.36 -2.98
C ALA A 126 14.75 -20.63 -3.95
N ILE A 127 14.47 -20.68 -5.26
CA ILE A 127 15.30 -20.08 -6.32
C ILE A 127 14.94 -18.60 -6.57
N VAL A 128 14.10 -17.97 -5.73
CA VAL A 128 14.00 -16.50 -5.76
C VAL A 128 15.28 -15.97 -5.09
N PRO A 129 16.25 -15.40 -5.84
CA PRO A 129 17.48 -14.93 -5.22
C PRO A 129 17.10 -13.87 -4.18
N ALA A 130 17.59 -14.04 -2.96
CA ALA A 130 17.38 -13.09 -1.87
C ALA A 130 17.96 -11.68 -2.17
N ALA A 131 18.73 -11.54 -3.25
CA ALA A 131 19.31 -10.30 -3.72
C ALA A 131 19.09 -10.14 -5.23
N SER A 132 18.20 -9.22 -5.62
CA SER A 132 18.28 -8.58 -6.93
C SER A 132 19.15 -7.33 -6.79
N GLY A 133 20.44 -7.46 -7.14
CA GLY A 133 21.31 -6.35 -7.55
C GLY A 133 21.89 -5.47 -6.43
N VAL A 134 23.07 -5.83 -5.95
CA VAL A 134 24.11 -4.83 -5.65
C VAL A 134 25.34 -5.25 -6.45
N ALA A 135 25.57 -4.52 -7.55
CA ALA A 135 26.85 -4.36 -8.22
C ALA A 135 26.96 -2.87 -8.55
#